data_AF-A0A1B2EVQ1-F1
#
_entry.id   AF-A0A1B2EVQ1-F1
#
_cell.length_a   1.000
_cell.length_b   1.000
_cell.length_c   1.000
_cell.angle_alpha   90.00
_cell.angle_beta   90.00
_cell.angle_gamma   90.00
#
_symmetry.space_group_name_H-M   'P 1'
#
loop_
_entity.id
_entity.type
_entity.pdbx_description
1 polymer ?
#
loop_
_entity_poly.entity_id
_entity_poly.type
_entity_poly.pdbx_seq_one_letter_code
_entity_poly.pdbx_strand_id
1 'polypeptide(L)'
;MPGTKEKTETSEHDVDGHSVRIVRGLDREELWIDGTRRRFFKYPGGYVLADNAFVPPQETLLEAARDYLKQAEREKPSRKRGHR
;
A
#
# COMPACT_ATOMS: atom_id res chain seq x y z
N MET A 1 -14.51 20.81 28.53
CA MET A 1 -13.24 20.09 28.30
C MET A 1 -13.01 20.01 26.80
N PRO A 2 -11.92 20.54 26.24
CA PRO A 2 -11.74 20.60 24.80
C PRO A 2 -11.48 19.20 24.27
N GLY A 3 -12.36 18.73 23.38
CA GLY A 3 -12.26 17.42 22.74
C GLY A 3 -10.95 17.29 21.96
N THR A 4 -10.13 16.32 22.36
CA THR A 4 -9.11 15.74 21.50
C THR A 4 -9.82 15.19 20.27
N LYS A 5 -9.90 16.01 19.22
CA LYS A 5 -10.21 15.52 17.87
C LYS A 5 -9.08 14.55 17.54
N GLU A 6 -9.34 13.28 17.76
CA GLU A 6 -8.50 12.17 17.36
C GLU A 6 -8.25 12.29 15.85
N LYS A 7 -7.10 12.85 15.50
CA LYS A 7 -6.79 13.20 14.11
C LYS A 7 -6.46 11.91 13.38
N THR A 8 -7.35 11.50 12.48
CA THR A 8 -6.98 10.55 11.44
C THR A 8 -5.80 11.13 10.67
N GLU A 9 -4.65 10.46 10.73
CA GLU A 9 -3.47 10.87 9.97
C GLU A 9 -3.57 10.27 8.58
N THR A 10 -3.66 11.13 7.57
CA THR A 10 -3.64 10.70 6.17
C THR A 10 -2.33 11.16 5.56
N SER A 11 -1.52 10.21 5.11
CA SER A 11 -0.28 10.46 4.38
C SER A 11 -0.45 9.99 2.94
N GLU A 12 -0.29 10.89 1.99
CA GLU A 12 -0.32 10.58 0.57
C GLU A 12 1.09 10.69 -0.01
N HIS A 13 1.46 9.71 -0.81
CA HIS A 13 2.78 9.55 -1.40
C HIS A 13 2.61 9.16 -2.86
N ASP A 14 3.41 9.77 -3.73
CA ASP A 14 3.56 9.29 -5.10
C ASP A 14 4.74 8.32 -5.16
N VAL A 15 4.50 7.08 -5.61
CA VAL A 15 5.49 6.01 -5.65
C VAL A 15 5.47 5.37 -7.03
N ASP A 16 6.56 5.52 -7.78
CA ASP A 16 6.71 4.92 -9.12
C ASP A 16 5.52 5.27 -10.07
N GLY A 17 4.95 6.48 -9.94
CA GLY A 17 3.81 6.96 -10.73
C GLY A 17 2.43 6.49 -10.24
N HIS A 18 2.39 5.84 -9.08
CA HIS A 18 1.17 5.39 -8.41
C HIS A 18 0.89 6.23 -7.17
N SER A 19 -0.38 6.61 -6.98
CA SER A 19 -0.79 7.36 -5.78
C SER A 19 -1.04 6.41 -4.61
N VAL A 20 -0.16 6.43 -3.61
CA VAL A 20 -0.25 5.63 -2.39
C VAL A 20 -0.73 6.50 -1.23
N ARG A 21 -1.91 6.21 -0.71
CA ARG A 21 -2.50 6.89 0.43
C ARG A 21 -2.61 5.94 1.62
N ILE A 22 -2.02 6.34 2.74
CA ILE A 22 -2.05 5.64 4.01
C ILE A 22 -2.93 6.44 4.96
N VAL A 23 -3.98 5.81 5.46
CA VAL A 23 -4.90 6.42 6.44
C VAL A 23 -4.75 5.67 7.75
N ARG A 24 -4.25 6.36 8.78
CA ARG A 24 -4.10 5.85 10.14
C ARG A 24 -5.19 6.45 11.03
N GLY A 25 -6.17 5.63 11.38
CA GLY A 25 -7.14 5.92 12.43
C GLY A 25 -6.80 5.20 13.75
N LEU A 26 -7.61 5.39 14.79
CA LEU A 26 -7.41 4.70 16.06
C LEU A 26 -7.58 3.20 15.97
N ASP A 27 -8.64 2.77 15.28
CA ASP A 27 -9.06 1.37 15.24
C ASP A 27 -8.55 0.65 14.00
N ARG A 28 -8.16 1.39 12.97
CA ARG A 28 -7.80 0.82 11.67
C ARG A 28 -6.77 1.65 10.94
N GLU A 29 -5.91 0.93 10.23
CA GLU A 29 -4.98 1.48 9.26
C GLU A 29 -5.42 0.98 7.88
N GLU A 30 -5.58 1.89 6.92
CA GLU A 30 -6.05 1.60 5.57
C GLU A 30 -4.99 2.02 4.56
N LEU A 31 -4.69 1.12 3.62
CA LEU A 31 -3.81 1.38 2.49
C LEU A 31 -4.66 1.54 1.23
N TRP A 32 -4.42 2.60 0.49
CA TRP A 32 -5.06 2.88 -0.80
C TRP A 32 -3.97 3.07 -1.84
N ILE A 33 -4.07 2.39 -2.97
CA ILE A 33 -3.14 2.50 -4.10
C ILE A 33 -3.97 2.78 -5.36
N ASP A 34 -3.75 3.92 -6.01
CA ASP A 34 -4.55 4.43 -7.14
C ASP A 34 -6.06 4.42 -6.87
N GLY A 35 -6.45 4.81 -5.66
CA GLY A 35 -7.85 4.80 -5.23
C GLY A 35 -8.42 3.40 -4.95
N THR A 36 -7.63 2.34 -5.05
CA THR A 36 -8.03 0.97 -4.69
C THR A 36 -7.55 0.64 -3.28
N ARG A 37 -8.48 0.27 -2.40
CA ARG A 37 -8.14 -0.16 -1.04
C ARG A 37 -7.43 -1.52 -1.08
N ARG A 38 -6.23 -1.59 -0.50
CA ARG A 38 -5.42 -2.80 -0.37
C ARG A 38 -5.40 -3.27 1.08
N ARG A 39 -5.51 -4.59 1.25
CA ARG A 39 -5.38 -5.24 2.56
C ARG A 39 -3.91 -5.56 2.79
N PHE A 40 -3.49 -5.43 4.05
CA PHE A 40 -2.15 -5.77 4.48
C PHE A 40 -2.21 -6.44 5.85
N PHE A 41 -1.13 -7.12 6.19
CA PHE A 41 -0.90 -7.73 7.48
C PHE A 41 0.26 -7.02 8.16
N LYS A 42 0.07 -6.73 9.45
CA LYS A 42 1.09 -6.17 10.32
C LYS A 42 1.67 -7.30 11.16
N TYR A 43 2.95 -7.56 10.98
CA TYR A 43 3.74 -8.50 11.76
C TYR A 43 4.69 -7.76 12.70
N PRO A 44 5.21 -8.42 13.75
CA PRO A 44 6.19 -7.80 14.66
C PRO A 44 7.44 -7.28 13.93
N GLY A 45 7.78 -7.87 12.79
CA GLY A 45 8.93 -7.49 11.96
C GLY A 45 8.60 -6.63 10.73
N GLY A 46 7.36 -6.15 10.57
CA GLY A 46 7.01 -5.27 9.45
C GLY A 46 5.61 -5.45 8.87
N TYR A 47 5.41 -4.98 7.65
CA TYR A 47 4.15 -4.94 6.93
C TYR A 47 4.27 -5.74 5.63
N VAL A 48 3.23 -6.48 5.28
CA VAL A 48 3.14 -7.19 4.00
C VAL A 48 1.74 -7.05 3.41
N LEU A 49 1.62 -6.83 2.10
CA LEU A 49 0.31 -6.79 1.46
C LEU A 49 -0.28 -8.18 1.35
N ALA A 50 -1.60 -8.30 1.52
CA ALA A 50 -2.30 -9.58 1.43
C ALA A 50 -2.20 -10.20 0.03
N ASP A 51 -2.20 -9.38 -1.02
CA ASP A 51 -1.95 -9.79 -2.41
C ASP A 51 -0.53 -10.35 -2.62
N ASN A 52 0.43 -10.00 -1.75
CA ASN A 52 1.83 -10.37 -1.90
C ASN A 52 2.40 -10.99 -0.62
N ALA A 53 1.63 -11.87 0.04
CA ALA A 53 2.00 -12.45 1.33
C ALA A 53 3.24 -13.37 1.30
N PHE A 54 3.81 -13.63 0.12
CA PHE A 54 4.98 -14.48 -0.08
C PHE A 54 6.32 -13.73 -0.02
N VAL A 55 6.30 -12.40 0.17
CA VAL A 55 7.53 -11.60 0.31
C VAL A 55 7.92 -11.41 1.76
N PRO A 56 9.21 -11.16 2.04
CA PRO A 56 9.62 -10.70 3.35
C PRO A 56 8.86 -9.42 3.75
N PRO A 57 8.40 -9.33 5.01
CA PRO A 57 7.73 -8.14 5.51
C PRO A 57 8.68 -6.94 5.46
N GLN A 58 8.15 -5.78 5.07
CA GLN A 58 8.90 -4.54 4.96
C GLN A 58 8.76 -3.70 6.22
N GLU A 59 9.78 -2.92 6.57
CA GLU A 59 9.78 -2.14 7.81
C GLU A 59 8.62 -1.14 7.89
N THR A 60 8.17 -0.63 6.75
CA THR A 60 7.05 0.32 6.66
C THR A 60 5.99 -0.11 5.65
N LEU A 61 4.75 0.34 5.88
CA LEU A 61 3.64 0.09 4.96
C LEU A 61 3.87 0.72 3.57
N LEU A 62 4.58 1.85 3.52
CA LEU A 62 4.96 2.49 2.25
C LEU A 62 5.93 1.63 1.45
N GLU A 63 6.92 1.03 2.11
CA GLU A 63 7.85 0.10 1.45
C GLU A 63 7.16 -1.17 0.99
N ALA A 64 6.23 -1.71 1.79
CA ALA A 64 5.40 -2.83 1.37
C ALA A 64 4.57 -2.48 0.12
N ALA A 65 3.97 -1.29 0.08
CA ALA A 65 3.23 -0.80 -1.08
C ALA A 65 4.14 -0.63 -2.31
N ARG A 66 5.36 -0.10 -2.12
CA ARG A 66 6.35 0.04 -3.19
C ARG A 66 6.80 -1.30 -3.75
N ASP A 67 7.08 -2.29 -2.90
CA ASP A 67 7.46 -3.63 -3.35
C ASP A 67 6.32 -4.30 -4.13
N TYR A 68 5.10 -4.17 -3.62
CA TYR A 68 3.89 -4.63 -4.33
C TYR A 68 3.77 -4.01 -5.72
N LEU A 69 3.94 -2.69 -5.84
CA LEU A 69 3.88 -1.99 -7.13
C LEU A 69 4.94 -2.50 -8.10
N LYS A 70 6.19 -2.65 -7.65
CA LYS A 70 7.28 -3.21 -8.46
C LYS A 70 6.99 -4.63 -8.94
N GLN A 71 6.35 -5.45 -8.11
CA GLN A 71 5.94 -6.79 -8.52
C GLN A 71 4.76 -6.76 -9.48
N ALA A 72 3.76 -5.93 -9.23
CA ALA A 72 2.63 -5.76 -10.14
C ALA A 72 3.08 -5.25 -11.52
N GLU A 73 4.12 -4.42 -11.60
CA GLU A 73 4.73 -4.01 -12.86
C GLU A 73 5.50 -5.13 -13.55
N ARG A 74 6.20 -5.98 -12.79
CA ARG A 74 6.88 -7.17 -13.32
C ARG A 74 5.90 -8.25 -13.80
N GLU A 75 4.79 -8.42 -13.09
CA GLU A 75 3.76 -9.41 -13.36
C GLU A 75 2.75 -8.95 -14.39
N LYS A 76 2.67 -7.65 -14.72
CA LYS A 76 2.03 -7.24 -15.97
C LYS A 76 2.88 -7.86 -17.08
N PRO A 77 2.44 -8.93 -17.78
CA PRO A 77 3.04 -9.19 -19.06
C PRO A 77 2.80 -7.91 -19.82
N SER A 78 3.86 -7.32 -20.34
CA SER A 78 3.73 -6.33 -21.41
C SER A 78 2.63 -6.86 -22.30
N ARG A 79 1.45 -6.24 -22.29
CA ARG A 79 0.47 -6.44 -23.34
C ARG A 79 1.17 -5.85 -24.55
N LYS A 80 2.08 -6.65 -25.15
CA LYS A 80 2.25 -6.72 -26.59
C LYS A 80 0.82 -6.99 -27.06
N ARG A 81 0.11 -5.90 -27.29
CA ARG A 81 -0.97 -5.86 -28.26
C ARG A 81 -0.34 -6.43 -29.52
N GLY A 82 -0.61 -7.71 -29.75
CA GLY A 82 -0.28 -8.35 -31.00
C GLY A 82 -0.99 -7.65 -32.14
N HIS A 83 -0.36 -7.72 -33.29
CA HIS A 83 -0.99 -7.85 -34.60
C HIS A 83 -2.13 -6.88 -34.93
N ARG A 84 -1.82 -5.89 -35.75
CA ARG A 84 -2.40 -5.83 -37.09
C ARG A 84 -1.44 -5.19 -38.07
#